data_AF-A0A7F5R9Y4-F1
#
_entry.id   AF-A0A7F5R9Y4-F1
#
_cell.length_a   1.000
_cell.length_b   1.000
_cell.length_c   1.000
_cell.angle_alpha   90.00
_cell.angle_beta   90.00
_cell.angle_gamma   90.00
#
_symmetry.space_group_name_H-M   'P 1'
#
loop_
_entity.id
_entity.type
_entity.pdbx_description
1 polymer ?
#
loop_
_entity_poly.entity_id
_entity_poly.type
_entity_poly.pdbx_seq_one_letter_code
_entity_poly.pdbx_strand_id
1 'polypeptide(L)'
;MATGDKFKISFQKCKVNDSRITIQKLVQLLEHPATKTNIDRHLEYLDELLRATTYAFWLTELPYVTRLLEILFEKKHDYTVFEPYFPRILMLCSIPPLQEKSTEAIWYGIHLEEFFNVLGYFLMVVEEEYQNIIIYVITCLILRKTMDTEISVSEQSCRDAIEKSNLPEIIAHMFVDSNDELYKKLLNLAYKLAEKSKPICQKFVMSAALTPLMLRFYPKWKECDREERFETEIETTSIEHYFTVTNLIALLLDSIKENFSNFKKIVIWPTSTALKNFLLILRVYTKWRGYQVERNSILAIFLKILSLHPLLSNLNTCGFANDLALLSVATEMGTAGTWASTVTFLPDERDYEFKRMLLIALCLKSRDIDLNLLKTRKVIPGLLRIITPGMNIPWRPDFYCGLLRLAFYVLQLYLEQLSSEFMNNNGPVRIAQWL
;
A
#
# COMPACT_ATOMS: atom_id res chain seq x y z
N MET A 1 50.51 -20.45 36.38
CA MET A 1 49.49 -19.48 35.95
C MET A 1 48.64 -20.18 34.89
N ALA A 2 47.55 -20.86 35.27
CA ALA A 2 46.23 -20.28 35.56
C ALA A 2 45.64 -19.67 34.28
N THR A 3 44.54 -20.12 33.66
CA THR A 3 43.44 -21.02 34.03
C THR A 3 42.76 -21.44 32.72
N GLY A 4 42.86 -22.71 32.35
CA GLY A 4 42.04 -23.32 31.30
C GLY A 4 40.96 -24.15 31.96
N ASP A 5 39.88 -23.49 32.37
CA ASP A 5 38.62 -24.11 32.80
C ASP A 5 37.57 -23.00 32.98
N LYS A 6 36.33 -23.26 32.55
CA LYS A 6 35.10 -22.42 32.49
C LYS A 6 34.70 -22.19 31.02
N PHE A 7 33.65 -22.78 30.44
CA PHE A 7 32.39 -23.26 30.96
C PHE A 7 31.96 -24.53 30.21
N LYS A 8 32.02 -25.70 30.85
CA LYS A 8 31.07 -26.78 30.54
C LYS A 8 29.78 -26.42 31.24
N ILE A 9 28.81 -25.88 30.51
CA ILE A 9 27.44 -25.78 31.00
C ILE A 9 26.94 -27.22 31.08
N SER A 10 26.95 -27.78 32.28
CA SER A 10 26.21 -28.98 32.58
C SER A 10 24.74 -28.67 32.35
N PHE A 11 24.11 -29.31 31.37
CA PHE A 11 22.65 -29.44 31.33
C PHE A 11 22.24 -30.19 32.58
N GLN A 12 21.99 -29.45 33.65
CA GLN A 12 21.34 -29.96 34.82
C GLN A 12 19.94 -30.37 34.35
N LYS A 13 19.72 -31.68 34.24
CA LYS A 13 18.42 -32.31 34.01
C LYS A 13 17.48 -31.97 35.17
N CYS A 14 17.04 -30.72 35.28
CA CYS A 14 15.69 -30.49 35.78
C CYS A 14 14.75 -31.12 34.75
N LYS A 15 13.72 -31.84 35.21
CA LYS A 15 12.63 -32.32 34.37
C LYS A 15 11.92 -31.09 33.79
N VAL A 16 12.48 -30.47 32.76
CA VAL A 16 11.75 -29.57 31.89
C VAL A 16 10.81 -30.49 31.15
N ASN A 17 9.53 -30.47 31.53
CA ASN A 17 8.49 -31.07 30.72
C ASN A 17 8.66 -30.47 29.32
N ASP A 18 8.87 -31.33 28.34
CA ASP A 18 9.02 -30.95 26.94
C ASP A 18 7.86 -30.00 26.59
N SER A 19 8.17 -28.77 26.13
CA SER A 19 7.17 -27.77 25.76
C SER A 19 6.13 -28.36 24.81
N ARG A 20 6.59 -29.30 23.96
CA ARG A 20 5.80 -30.02 22.96
C ARG A 20 4.74 -30.89 23.61
N ILE A 21 5.12 -31.64 24.63
CA ILE A 21 4.19 -32.49 25.39
C ILE A 21 3.24 -31.63 26.22
N THR A 22 3.73 -30.51 26.74
CA THR A 22 2.97 -29.61 27.62
C THR A 22 1.86 -28.90 26.85
N ILE A 23 2.14 -28.32 25.69
CA ILE A 23 1.14 -27.60 24.89
C ILE A 23 0.06 -28.54 24.33
N GLN A 24 0.45 -29.73 23.88
CA GLN A 24 -0.48 -30.74 23.38
C GLN A 24 -1.46 -31.18 24.47
N LYS A 25 -0.94 -31.49 25.67
CA LYS A 25 -1.77 -31.86 26.82
C LYS A 25 -2.66 -30.70 27.27
N LEU A 26 -2.15 -29.48 27.27
CA LEU A 26 -2.93 -28.30 27.65
C LEU A 26 -4.13 -28.10 26.71
N VAL A 27 -3.92 -28.15 25.40
CA VAL A 27 -5.02 -28.05 24.41
C VAL A 27 -6.04 -29.16 24.63
N GLN A 28 -5.61 -30.41 24.78
CA GLN A 28 -6.50 -31.54 25.07
C GLN A 28 -7.32 -31.33 26.36
N LEU A 29 -6.69 -30.84 27.43
CA LEU A 29 -7.36 -30.58 28.71
C LEU A 29 -8.37 -29.43 28.63
N LEU A 30 -8.07 -28.41 27.83
CA LEU A 30 -8.95 -27.27 27.63
C LEU A 30 -10.20 -27.62 26.82
N GLU A 31 -10.07 -28.55 25.86
CA GLU A 31 -11.15 -28.98 24.98
C GLU A 31 -11.99 -30.13 25.57
N HIS A 32 -11.37 -31.00 26.38
CA HIS A 32 -12.03 -32.21 26.83
C HIS A 32 -13.24 -31.89 27.75
N PRO A 33 -14.44 -32.44 27.48
CA PRO A 33 -15.67 -32.08 28.20
C PRO A 33 -15.58 -32.26 29.72
N ALA A 34 -14.89 -33.31 30.18
CA ALA A 34 -14.74 -33.61 31.61
C ALA A 34 -13.81 -32.66 32.37
N THR A 35 -12.93 -31.93 31.67
CA THR A 35 -11.96 -31.02 32.30
C THR A 35 -12.23 -29.55 31.95
N LYS A 36 -13.25 -29.26 31.12
CA LYS A 36 -13.56 -27.92 30.64
C LYS A 36 -13.77 -26.88 31.76
N THR A 37 -14.23 -27.33 32.93
CA THR A 37 -14.50 -26.51 34.12
C THR A 37 -13.36 -26.49 35.14
N ASN A 38 -12.28 -27.26 34.95
CA ASN A 38 -11.16 -27.32 35.89
C ASN A 38 -10.16 -26.19 35.62
N ILE A 39 -10.57 -24.98 35.98
CA ILE A 39 -9.83 -23.73 35.71
C ILE A 39 -8.46 -23.74 36.38
N ASP A 40 -8.35 -24.12 37.65
CA ASP A 40 -7.08 -24.13 38.39
C ASP A 40 -6.03 -24.99 37.69
N ARG A 41 -6.43 -26.18 37.24
CA ARG A 41 -5.54 -27.08 36.48
C ARG A 41 -5.16 -26.47 35.14
N HIS A 42 -6.06 -25.79 34.43
CA HIS A 42 -5.71 -25.10 33.19
C HIS A 42 -4.67 -24.00 33.41
N LEU A 43 -4.82 -23.21 34.47
CA LEU A 43 -3.88 -22.15 34.86
C LEU A 43 -2.50 -22.72 35.23
N GLU A 44 -2.46 -23.81 35.99
CA GLU A 44 -1.20 -24.49 36.34
C GLU A 44 -0.42 -24.93 35.09
N TYR A 45 -1.10 -25.52 34.10
CA TYR A 45 -0.47 -25.95 32.85
C TYR A 45 -0.07 -24.77 31.96
N LEU A 46 -0.82 -23.67 31.97
CA LEU A 46 -0.43 -22.44 31.28
C LEU A 46 0.84 -21.84 31.87
N ASP A 47 0.94 -21.76 33.20
CA ASP A 47 2.15 -21.29 33.89
C ASP A 47 3.33 -22.26 33.70
N GLU A 48 3.08 -23.57 33.66
CA GLU A 48 4.10 -24.56 33.29
C GLU A 48 4.60 -24.34 31.85
N LEU A 49 3.70 -24.14 30.88
CA LEU A 49 4.06 -23.86 29.50
C LEU A 49 4.91 -22.59 29.39
N LEU A 50 4.49 -21.49 30.02
CA LEU A 50 5.23 -20.23 29.99
C LEU A 50 6.63 -20.34 30.63
N ARG A 51 6.80 -21.22 31.63
CA ARG A 51 8.11 -21.49 32.24
C ARG A 51 8.98 -22.42 31.37
N ALA A 52 8.37 -23.36 30.67
CA ALA A 52 9.07 -24.29 29.78
C ALA A 52 9.49 -23.62 28.47
N THR A 53 8.66 -22.74 27.92
CA THR A 53 8.92 -22.00 26.68
C THR A 53 9.65 -20.70 26.98
N THR A 54 10.96 -20.77 27.13
CA THR A 54 11.81 -19.60 27.43
C THR A 54 12.19 -18.78 26.22
N TYR A 55 12.12 -19.35 25.01
CA TYR A 55 12.59 -18.70 23.79
C TYR A 55 11.53 -18.64 22.70
N ALA A 56 11.21 -19.77 22.07
CA ALA A 56 10.27 -19.82 20.95
C ALA A 56 9.60 -21.19 20.89
N PHE A 57 8.46 -21.25 20.19
CA PHE A 57 7.79 -22.50 19.87
C PHE A 57 8.49 -23.22 18.72
N TRP A 58 8.40 -24.54 18.71
CA TRP A 58 8.83 -25.34 17.56
C TRP A 58 7.82 -25.23 16.42
N LEU A 59 8.30 -25.34 15.18
CA LEU A 59 7.46 -25.34 13.99
C LEU A 59 6.37 -26.42 14.04
N THR A 60 6.68 -27.59 14.60
CA THR A 60 5.75 -28.70 14.81
C THR A 60 4.72 -28.45 15.91
N GLU A 61 4.94 -27.45 16.77
CA GLU A 61 4.00 -27.07 17.83
C GLU A 61 2.98 -26.03 17.36
N LEU A 62 3.21 -25.35 16.24
CA LEU A 62 2.36 -24.25 15.77
C LEU A 62 0.86 -24.60 15.70
N PRO A 63 0.43 -25.80 15.24
CA PRO A 63 -0.99 -26.15 15.26
C PRO A 63 -1.62 -26.15 16.66
N TYR A 64 -0.84 -26.48 17.69
CA TYR A 64 -1.30 -26.44 19.08
C TYR A 64 -1.23 -25.03 19.64
N VAL A 65 -0.26 -24.22 19.21
CA VAL A 65 -0.15 -22.79 19.56
C VAL A 65 -1.34 -22.00 19.01
N THR A 66 -1.66 -22.17 17.72
CA THR A 66 -2.82 -21.53 17.10
C THR A 66 -4.10 -21.92 17.82
N ARG A 67 -4.28 -23.22 18.09
CA ARG A 67 -5.45 -23.71 18.79
C ARG A 67 -5.56 -23.19 20.23
N LEU A 68 -4.43 -23.10 20.93
CA LEU A 68 -4.39 -22.52 22.27
C LEU A 68 -4.79 -21.04 22.26
N LEU A 69 -4.30 -20.26 21.29
CA LEU A 69 -4.68 -18.86 21.14
C LEU A 69 -6.19 -18.69 20.89
N GLU A 70 -6.79 -19.53 20.03
CA GLU A 70 -8.24 -19.54 19.79
C GLU A 70 -9.02 -19.80 21.08
N ILE A 71 -8.65 -20.85 21.82
CA ILE A 71 -9.30 -21.21 23.07
C ILE A 71 -9.17 -20.09 24.11
N LEU A 72 -8.00 -19.47 24.23
CA LEU A 72 -7.77 -18.37 25.18
C LEU A 72 -8.58 -17.14 24.80
N PHE A 73 -8.69 -16.85 23.50
CA PHE A 73 -9.52 -15.77 23.00
C PHE A 73 -11.01 -16.02 23.30
N GLU A 74 -11.50 -17.25 23.14
CA GLU A 74 -12.87 -17.61 23.53
C GLU A 74 -13.06 -17.50 25.06
N LYS A 75 -12.19 -18.15 25.83
CA LYS A 75 -12.33 -18.27 27.29
C LYS A 75 -12.12 -16.97 28.06
N LYS A 76 -11.34 -16.00 27.56
CA LYS A 76 -11.15 -14.73 28.28
C LYS A 76 -12.45 -13.95 28.48
N HIS A 77 -13.43 -14.16 27.61
CA HIS A 77 -14.76 -13.54 27.70
C HIS A 77 -15.60 -14.18 28.80
N ASP A 78 -15.49 -15.50 28.97
CA ASP A 78 -16.21 -16.25 30.00
C ASP A 78 -15.52 -16.15 31.38
N TYR A 79 -14.19 -16.05 31.39
CA TYR A 79 -13.35 -16.19 32.57
C TYR A 79 -12.16 -15.23 32.51
N THR A 80 -12.26 -14.12 33.25
CA THR A 80 -11.24 -13.06 33.28
C THR A 80 -9.85 -13.53 33.71
N VAL A 81 -9.75 -14.65 34.43
CA VAL A 81 -8.46 -15.25 34.84
C VAL A 81 -7.59 -15.70 33.65
N PHE A 82 -8.16 -15.93 32.47
CA PHE A 82 -7.41 -16.30 31.26
C PHE A 82 -6.91 -15.09 30.46
N GLU A 83 -7.44 -13.89 30.72
CA GLU A 83 -7.07 -12.64 30.03
C GLU A 83 -5.55 -12.44 29.92
N PRO A 84 -4.74 -12.55 30.99
CA PRO A 84 -3.31 -12.22 30.91
C PRO A 84 -2.49 -13.22 30.10
N TYR A 85 -3.01 -14.42 29.82
CA TYR A 85 -2.29 -15.46 29.12
C TYR A 85 -2.28 -15.27 27.60
N PHE A 86 -3.37 -14.71 27.05
CA PHE A 86 -3.49 -14.44 25.62
C PHE A 86 -2.38 -13.51 25.08
N PRO A 87 -2.17 -12.29 25.63
CA PRO A 87 -1.11 -11.40 25.16
C PRO A 87 0.29 -11.96 25.44
N ARG A 88 0.49 -12.73 26.52
CA ARG A 88 1.78 -13.36 26.84
C ARG A 88 2.18 -14.41 25.80
N ILE A 89 1.25 -15.27 25.42
CA ILE A 89 1.51 -16.29 24.39
C ILE A 89 1.71 -15.63 23.03
N LEU A 90 0.89 -14.63 22.66
CA LEU A 90 1.13 -13.84 21.44
C LEU A 90 2.52 -13.23 21.41
N MET A 91 3.01 -12.68 22.53
CA MET A 91 4.35 -12.10 22.59
C MET A 91 5.46 -13.15 22.40
N LEU A 92 5.30 -14.37 22.89
CA LEU A 92 6.24 -15.47 22.60
C LEU A 92 6.26 -15.80 21.09
N CYS A 93 5.13 -15.66 20.41
CA CYS A 93 5.06 -15.83 18.96
C CYS A 93 5.77 -14.71 18.16
N SER A 94 6.24 -13.63 18.80
CA SER A 94 7.05 -12.61 18.11
C SER A 94 8.44 -13.12 17.70
N ILE A 95 8.89 -14.23 18.27
CA ILE A 95 10.16 -14.88 17.94
C ILE A 95 9.90 -15.96 16.88
N PRO A 96 10.69 -16.01 15.79
CA PRO A 96 10.52 -17.01 14.74
C PRO A 96 10.52 -18.44 15.28
N PRO A 97 9.62 -19.32 14.81
CA PRO A 97 9.56 -20.70 15.26
C PRO A 97 10.88 -21.45 15.04
N LEU A 98 11.19 -22.39 15.92
CA LEU A 98 12.39 -23.23 15.84
C LEU A 98 12.17 -24.45 14.93
N GLN A 99 13.21 -24.89 14.24
CA GLN A 99 13.23 -26.08 13.40
C GLN A 99 14.43 -26.96 13.78
N GLU A 100 14.24 -28.28 13.80
CA GLU A 100 15.32 -29.24 14.07
C GLU A 100 16.18 -29.43 12.81
N LYS A 101 15.57 -29.33 11.63
CA LYS A 101 16.21 -29.45 10.32
C LYS A 101 15.64 -28.42 9.36
N SER A 102 16.48 -27.84 8.50
CA SER A 102 16.05 -26.86 7.49
C SER A 102 14.98 -27.39 6.52
N THR A 103 14.91 -28.71 6.32
CA THR A 103 13.87 -29.36 5.50
C THR A 103 12.48 -29.28 6.13
N GLU A 104 12.37 -29.10 7.45
CA GLU A 104 11.08 -29.03 8.15
C GLU A 104 10.23 -27.86 7.67
N ALA A 105 10.84 -26.72 7.33
CA ALA A 105 10.12 -25.59 6.75
C ALA A 105 9.42 -25.93 5.42
N ILE A 106 9.89 -26.94 4.69
CA ILE A 106 9.25 -27.42 3.46
C ILE A 106 8.05 -28.31 3.79
N TRP A 107 8.23 -29.28 4.71
CA TRP A 107 7.20 -30.25 5.06
C TRP A 107 6.08 -29.66 5.92
N TYR A 108 6.43 -28.74 6.82
CA TYR A 108 5.51 -28.10 7.77
C TYR A 108 5.21 -26.64 7.40
N GLY A 109 5.51 -26.22 6.16
CA GLY A 109 5.19 -24.87 5.68
C GLY A 109 3.71 -24.51 5.81
N ILE A 110 2.81 -25.50 5.70
CA ILE A 110 1.37 -25.33 5.92
C ILE A 110 1.05 -24.87 7.34
N HIS A 111 1.83 -25.28 8.35
CA HIS A 111 1.62 -24.84 9.73
C HIS A 111 1.98 -23.36 9.92
N LEU A 112 3.01 -22.87 9.21
CA LEU A 112 3.33 -21.44 9.19
C LEU A 112 2.25 -20.64 8.46
N GLU A 113 1.76 -21.16 7.33
CA GLU A 113 0.68 -20.54 6.57
C GLU A 113 -0.57 -20.36 7.44
N GLU A 114 -1.04 -21.45 8.08
CA GLU A 114 -2.21 -21.39 8.96
C GLU A 114 -1.96 -20.51 10.19
N PHE A 115 -0.74 -20.50 10.71
CA PHE A 115 -0.38 -19.59 11.79
C PHE A 115 -0.56 -18.11 11.38
N PHE A 116 -0.12 -17.71 10.18
CA PHE A 116 -0.37 -16.36 9.68
C PHE A 116 -1.85 -16.08 9.36
N ASN A 117 -2.62 -17.08 8.92
CA ASN A 117 -4.07 -16.95 8.77
C ASN A 117 -4.73 -16.62 10.11
N VAL A 118 -4.38 -17.35 11.18
CA VAL A 118 -4.91 -17.15 12.52
C VAL A 118 -4.53 -15.78 13.09
N LEU A 119 -3.28 -15.34 12.89
CA LEU A 119 -2.88 -13.97 13.28
C LEU A 119 -3.68 -12.91 12.52
N GLY A 120 -3.91 -13.09 11.22
CA GLY A 120 -4.77 -12.22 10.42
C GLY A 120 -6.21 -12.20 10.94
N TYR A 121 -6.79 -13.36 11.22
CA TYR A 121 -8.13 -13.46 11.80
C TYR A 121 -8.24 -12.70 13.13
N PHE A 122 -7.28 -12.92 14.05
CA PHE A 122 -7.26 -12.19 15.31
C PHE A 122 -7.14 -10.68 15.10
N LEU A 123 -6.32 -10.24 14.14
CA LEU A 123 -6.19 -8.81 13.84
C LEU A 123 -7.55 -8.17 13.52
N MET A 124 -8.49 -8.90 12.90
CA MET A 124 -9.85 -8.42 12.62
C MET A 124 -10.79 -8.41 13.82
N VAL A 125 -10.71 -9.41 14.71
CA VAL A 125 -11.77 -9.66 15.71
C VAL A 125 -11.44 -9.19 17.13
N VAL A 126 -10.16 -8.99 17.45
CA VAL A 126 -9.72 -8.61 18.81
C VAL A 126 -9.82 -7.11 19.05
N GLU A 127 -9.80 -6.74 20.32
CA GLU A 127 -9.75 -5.37 20.81
C GLU A 127 -8.43 -4.67 20.43
N GLU A 128 -8.45 -3.33 20.35
CA GLU A 128 -7.32 -2.53 19.83
C GLU A 128 -5.99 -2.80 20.55
N GLU A 129 -6.03 -3.09 21.85
CA GLU A 129 -4.84 -3.43 22.64
C GLU A 129 -4.11 -4.67 22.12
N TYR A 130 -4.85 -5.71 21.72
CA TYR A 130 -4.27 -6.94 21.18
C TYR A 130 -3.93 -6.82 19.69
N GLN A 131 -4.66 -5.99 18.93
CA GLN A 131 -4.31 -5.69 17.53
C GLN A 131 -2.87 -5.14 17.44
N ASN A 132 -2.48 -4.27 18.39
CA ASN A 132 -1.13 -3.73 18.46
C ASN A 132 -0.07 -4.81 18.69
N ILE A 133 -0.37 -5.77 19.56
CA ILE A 133 0.51 -6.91 19.85
C ILE A 133 0.66 -7.77 18.59
N ILE A 134 -0.44 -8.06 17.90
CA ILE A 134 -0.42 -8.88 16.68
C ILE A 134 0.38 -8.20 15.56
N ILE A 135 0.16 -6.90 15.33
CA ILE A 135 0.95 -6.12 14.36
C ILE A 135 2.44 -6.16 14.72
N TYR A 136 2.77 -6.03 16.01
CA TYR A 136 4.14 -6.14 16.49
C TYR A 136 4.73 -7.54 16.23
N VAL A 137 4.00 -8.60 16.56
CA VAL A 137 4.39 -10.01 16.32
C VAL A 137 4.70 -10.23 14.84
N ILE A 138 3.76 -9.90 13.96
CA ILE A 138 3.94 -10.04 12.50
C ILE A 138 5.16 -9.23 12.04
N THR A 139 5.30 -7.99 12.52
CA THR A 139 6.45 -7.13 12.18
C THR A 139 7.78 -7.75 12.62
N CYS A 140 7.84 -8.38 13.79
CA CYS A 140 9.05 -9.06 14.27
C CYS A 140 9.43 -10.27 13.42
N LEU A 141 8.44 -11.07 13.01
CA LEU A 141 8.65 -12.24 12.15
C LEU A 141 9.15 -11.84 10.75
N ILE A 142 8.72 -10.69 10.22
CA ILE A 142 9.17 -10.15 8.93
C ILE A 142 10.55 -9.50 9.04
N LEU A 143 10.76 -8.65 10.05
CA LEU A 143 11.95 -7.80 10.14
C LEU A 143 13.09 -8.39 10.98
N ARG A 144 12.90 -9.58 11.58
CA ARG A 144 13.86 -10.21 12.50
C ARG A 144 14.32 -9.26 13.61
N LYS A 145 13.36 -8.56 14.20
CA LYS A 145 13.62 -7.61 15.30
C LYS A 145 13.93 -8.29 16.63
N THR A 146 13.63 -9.57 16.74
CA THR A 146 13.86 -10.42 17.92
C THR A 146 15.05 -11.34 17.70
N MET A 147 15.50 -12.06 18.74
CA MET A 147 16.58 -13.04 18.61
C MET A 147 16.28 -14.01 17.46
N ASP A 148 17.22 -14.06 16.50
CA ASP A 148 17.22 -14.98 15.38
C ASP A 148 18.39 -15.93 15.60
N THR A 149 18.11 -17.23 15.70
CA THR A 149 19.14 -18.27 15.90
C THR A 149 19.29 -19.08 14.62
N GLU A 150 20.41 -19.78 14.43
CA GLU A 150 20.61 -20.66 13.26
C GLU A 150 19.53 -21.75 13.13
N ILE A 151 18.92 -22.15 14.26
CA ILE A 151 17.85 -23.14 14.31
C ILE A 151 16.46 -22.54 14.09
N SER A 152 16.33 -21.23 13.87
CA SER A 152 15.06 -20.59 13.60
C SER A 152 14.64 -20.78 12.14
N VAL A 153 13.33 -20.81 11.89
CA VAL A 153 12.77 -20.80 10.54
C VAL A 153 13.28 -19.56 9.79
N SER A 154 13.72 -19.73 8.55
CA SER A 154 14.31 -18.64 7.76
C SER A 154 13.33 -17.50 7.42
N GLU A 155 13.85 -16.31 7.12
CA GLU A 155 13.02 -15.18 6.63
C GLU A 155 12.27 -15.56 5.35
N GLN A 156 12.91 -16.30 4.44
CA GLN A 156 12.28 -16.78 3.20
C GLN A 156 11.07 -17.67 3.51
N SER A 157 11.20 -18.63 4.42
CA SER A 157 10.10 -19.53 4.77
C SER A 157 8.91 -18.78 5.41
N CYS A 158 9.18 -17.75 6.21
CA CYS A 158 8.12 -16.89 6.75
C CYS A 158 7.44 -16.09 5.63
N ARG A 159 8.22 -15.52 4.71
CA ARG A 159 7.68 -14.81 3.54
C ARG A 159 6.82 -15.75 2.67
N ASP A 160 7.29 -16.95 2.36
CA ASP A 160 6.55 -17.95 1.57
C ASP A 160 5.23 -18.34 2.23
N ALA A 161 5.21 -18.43 3.57
CA ALA A 161 4.00 -18.70 4.32
C ALA A 161 3.02 -17.52 4.27
N ILE A 162 3.51 -16.28 4.41
CA ILE A 162 2.66 -15.08 4.29
C ILE A 162 2.09 -14.96 2.87
N GLU A 163 2.91 -15.24 1.84
CA GLU A 163 2.48 -15.24 0.44
C GLU A 163 1.32 -16.20 0.18
N LYS A 164 1.26 -17.34 0.89
CA LYS A 164 0.17 -18.31 0.76
C LYS A 164 -1.03 -17.96 1.64
N SER A 165 -0.79 -17.42 2.83
CA SER A 165 -1.83 -17.02 3.80
C SER A 165 -2.73 -15.90 3.27
N ASN A 166 -3.91 -15.74 3.89
CA ASN A 166 -4.86 -14.66 3.63
C ASN A 166 -4.54 -13.35 4.35
N LEU A 167 -3.37 -13.23 4.99
CA LEU A 167 -3.00 -12.07 5.79
C LEU A 167 -2.98 -10.75 4.97
N PRO A 168 -2.39 -10.68 3.76
CA PRO A 168 -2.45 -9.48 2.93
C PRO A 168 -3.88 -9.05 2.59
N GLU A 169 -4.74 -10.00 2.26
CA GLU A 169 -6.15 -9.78 1.95
C GLU A 169 -6.91 -9.21 3.15
N ILE A 170 -6.69 -9.79 4.33
CA ILE A 170 -7.26 -9.30 5.59
C ILE A 170 -6.82 -7.85 5.88
N ILE A 171 -5.52 -7.54 5.76
CA ILE A 171 -5.01 -6.18 5.97
C ILE A 171 -5.65 -5.19 4.97
N ALA A 172 -5.84 -5.61 3.71
CA ALA A 172 -6.48 -4.79 2.69
C ALA A 172 -7.92 -4.42 3.06
N HIS A 173 -8.70 -5.39 3.54
CA HIS A 173 -10.07 -5.17 3.99
C HIS A 173 -10.12 -4.24 5.21
N MET A 174 -9.21 -4.43 6.16
CA MET A 174 -9.15 -3.60 7.37
C MET A 174 -8.82 -2.13 7.11
N PHE A 175 -8.25 -1.76 5.95
CA PHE A 175 -8.02 -0.35 5.63
C PHE A 175 -9.29 0.50 5.59
N VAL A 176 -10.45 -0.11 5.30
CA VAL A 176 -11.73 0.59 5.25
C VAL A 176 -12.27 0.84 6.66
N ASP A 177 -12.29 -0.20 7.49
CA ASP A 177 -13.02 -0.19 8.76
C ASP A 177 -12.17 0.26 9.97
N SER A 178 -10.85 0.31 9.82
CA SER A 178 -9.93 0.72 10.89
C SER A 178 -10.06 2.20 11.26
N ASN A 179 -9.98 2.48 12.56
CA ASN A 179 -9.79 3.85 13.05
C ASN A 179 -8.47 4.45 12.53
N ASP A 180 -8.29 5.77 12.67
CA ASP A 180 -7.12 6.43 12.09
C ASP A 180 -5.80 5.91 12.67
N GLU A 181 -5.71 5.64 13.98
CA GLU A 181 -4.47 5.13 14.61
C GLU A 181 -4.09 3.72 14.17
N LEU A 182 -5.05 2.79 14.11
CA LEU A 182 -4.84 1.43 13.62
C LEU A 182 -4.47 1.43 12.14
N TYR A 183 -5.11 2.29 11.34
CA TYR A 183 -4.79 2.44 9.92
C TYR A 183 -3.31 2.76 9.68
N LYS A 184 -2.72 3.67 10.47
CA LYS A 184 -1.28 4.01 10.37
C LYS A 184 -0.40 2.79 10.58
N LYS A 185 -0.75 1.96 11.57
CA LYS A 185 0.01 0.75 11.91
C LYS A 185 -0.14 -0.31 10.82
N LEU A 186 -1.36 -0.53 10.33
CA LEU A 186 -1.64 -1.43 9.21
C LEU A 186 -0.94 -0.98 7.93
N LEU A 187 -0.94 0.32 7.63
CA LEU A 187 -0.29 0.89 6.46
C LEU A 187 1.22 0.64 6.49
N ASN A 188 1.86 0.86 7.65
CA ASN A 188 3.28 0.57 7.83
C ASN A 188 3.59 -0.93 7.72
N LEU A 189 2.71 -1.80 8.21
CA LEU A 189 2.86 -3.24 8.06
C LEU A 189 2.72 -3.68 6.60
N ALA A 190 1.68 -3.20 5.91
CA ALA A 190 1.44 -3.49 4.49
C ALA A 190 2.58 -3.02 3.61
N TYR A 191 3.14 -1.82 3.87
CA TYR A 191 4.31 -1.31 3.15
C TYR A 191 5.51 -2.25 3.28
N LYS A 192 5.85 -2.69 4.50
CA LYS A 192 6.97 -3.61 4.73
C LYS A 192 6.75 -4.98 4.09
N LEU A 193 5.52 -5.47 4.11
CA LEU A 193 5.14 -6.72 3.46
C LEU A 193 5.29 -6.63 1.94
N ALA A 194 4.78 -5.55 1.35
CA ALA A 194 4.85 -5.28 -0.09
C ALA A 194 6.29 -5.10 -0.58
N GLU A 195 7.14 -4.41 0.19
CA GLU A 195 8.55 -4.20 -0.14
C GLU A 195 9.34 -5.52 -0.24
N LYS A 196 8.93 -6.54 0.51
CA LYS A 196 9.62 -7.83 0.60
C LYS A 196 9.17 -8.86 -0.44
N SER A 197 7.95 -8.71 -0.99
CA SER A 197 7.37 -9.73 -1.86
C SER A 197 6.38 -9.16 -2.87
N LYS A 198 6.61 -9.52 -4.13
CA LYS A 198 5.73 -9.20 -5.25
C LYS A 198 4.41 -10.00 -5.23
N PRO A 199 4.39 -11.31 -4.95
CA PRO A 199 3.12 -12.04 -4.74
C PRO A 199 2.23 -11.41 -3.66
N ILE A 200 2.81 -10.89 -2.57
CA ILE A 200 2.04 -10.15 -1.56
C ILE A 200 1.41 -8.88 -2.15
N CYS A 201 2.15 -8.11 -2.94
CA CYS A 201 1.61 -6.94 -3.65
C CYS A 201 0.41 -7.33 -4.54
N GLN A 202 0.49 -8.46 -5.23
CA GLN A 202 -0.59 -8.95 -6.08
C GLN A 202 -1.85 -9.27 -5.27
N LYS A 203 -1.70 -9.91 -4.09
CA LYS A 203 -2.82 -10.18 -3.17
C LYS A 203 -3.49 -8.90 -2.68
N PHE A 204 -2.72 -7.87 -2.31
CA PHE A 204 -3.26 -6.56 -1.95
C PHE A 204 -4.10 -5.95 -3.09
N VAL A 205 -3.58 -5.98 -4.32
CA VAL A 205 -4.27 -5.45 -5.50
C VAL A 205 -5.56 -6.23 -5.80
N MET A 206 -5.51 -7.56 -5.70
CA MET A 206 -6.67 -8.44 -5.91
C MET A 206 -7.74 -8.23 -4.83
N SER A 207 -7.37 -7.70 -3.67
CA SER A 207 -8.27 -7.41 -2.54
C SER A 207 -8.68 -5.93 -2.47
N ALA A 208 -8.66 -5.24 -3.60
CA ALA A 208 -9.10 -3.85 -3.74
C ALA A 208 -8.35 -2.81 -2.89
N ALA A 209 -7.12 -3.11 -2.41
CA ALA A 209 -6.38 -2.23 -1.50
C ALA A 209 -6.15 -0.81 -2.05
N LEU A 210 -6.08 -0.63 -3.37
CA LEU A 210 -5.88 0.69 -3.99
C LEU A 210 -7.01 1.68 -3.66
N THR A 211 -8.25 1.21 -3.55
CA THR A 211 -9.43 2.05 -3.24
C THR A 211 -9.30 2.72 -1.87
N PRO A 212 -9.20 2.00 -0.73
CA PRO A 212 -9.10 2.62 0.58
C PRO A 212 -7.80 3.42 0.75
N LEU A 213 -6.69 3.01 0.12
CA LEU A 213 -5.43 3.79 0.14
C LEU A 213 -5.62 5.18 -0.48
N MET A 214 -6.25 5.27 -1.64
CA MET A 214 -6.52 6.54 -2.32
C MET A 214 -7.63 7.36 -1.66
N LEU A 215 -8.65 6.68 -1.13
CA LEU A 215 -9.76 7.32 -0.42
C LEU A 215 -9.26 8.04 0.84
N ARG A 216 -8.52 7.32 1.70
CA ARG A 216 -8.00 7.83 2.99
C ARG A 216 -6.76 8.71 2.86
N PHE A 217 -6.19 8.82 1.65
CA PHE A 217 -5.11 9.78 1.37
C PHE A 217 -5.56 11.24 1.59
N TYR A 218 -6.87 11.49 1.49
CA TYR A 218 -7.46 12.78 1.80
C TYR A 218 -7.80 12.88 3.30
N PRO A 219 -7.31 13.89 4.05
CA PRO A 219 -7.53 13.98 5.50
C PRO A 219 -9.02 13.99 5.90
N LYS A 220 -9.88 14.65 5.12
CA LYS A 220 -11.32 14.72 5.36
C LYS A 220 -12.10 13.68 4.54
N TRP A 221 -11.51 12.50 4.31
CA TRP A 221 -12.10 11.46 3.45
C TRP A 221 -13.52 11.03 3.85
N LYS A 222 -13.88 11.16 5.13
CA LYS A 222 -15.24 10.89 5.65
C LYS A 222 -16.28 11.93 5.25
N GLU A 223 -15.85 13.12 4.80
CA GLU A 223 -16.72 14.26 4.49
C GLU A 223 -16.97 14.44 2.98
N CYS A 224 -16.34 13.60 2.14
CA CYS A 224 -16.14 13.82 0.69
C CYS A 224 -17.38 13.85 -0.23
N ASP A 225 -18.60 13.88 0.31
CA ASP A 225 -19.82 14.01 -0.49
C ASP A 225 -20.06 15.44 -1.03
N ARG A 226 -19.32 16.46 -0.56
CA ARG A 226 -19.59 17.87 -0.90
C ARG A 226 -18.51 18.51 -1.77
N GLU A 227 -18.72 18.51 -3.09
CA GLU A 227 -17.79 19.03 -4.11
C GLU A 227 -17.26 20.46 -3.90
N GLU A 228 -17.95 21.29 -3.12
CA GLU A 228 -17.78 22.75 -3.18
C GLU A 228 -16.89 23.36 -2.08
N ARG A 229 -16.42 22.60 -1.07
CA ARG A 229 -15.75 23.20 0.12
C ARG A 229 -14.28 22.84 0.32
N PHE A 230 -13.69 21.98 -0.50
CA PHE A 230 -12.39 21.38 -0.18
C PHE A 230 -11.16 22.16 -0.64
N GLU A 231 -11.32 23.29 -1.33
CA GLU A 231 -10.20 24.06 -1.86
C GLU A 231 -9.54 25.01 -0.85
N THR A 232 -10.18 25.28 0.29
CA THR A 232 -9.75 26.29 1.26
C THR A 232 -9.29 25.75 2.62
N GLU A 233 -9.47 24.46 2.91
CA GLU A 233 -9.39 23.95 4.30
C GLU A 233 -8.43 22.78 4.54
N ILE A 234 -7.51 22.45 3.62
CA ILE A 234 -6.34 21.67 4.05
C ILE A 234 -5.38 22.68 4.71
N GLU A 235 -5.63 22.97 5.98
CA GLU A 235 -4.80 23.88 6.79
C GLU A 235 -3.37 23.35 6.98
N THR A 236 -3.17 22.04 6.79
CA THR A 236 -1.90 21.38 7.04
C THR A 236 -1.04 21.32 5.78
N THR A 237 0.15 21.92 5.84
CA THR A 237 1.22 21.84 4.84
C THR A 237 1.76 20.41 4.62
N SER A 238 1.22 19.38 5.27
CA SER A 238 1.69 18.01 5.09
C SER A 238 0.54 17.02 5.26
N ILE A 239 0.47 16.05 4.35
CA ILE A 239 -0.45 14.92 4.47
C ILE A 239 0.24 13.84 5.29
N GLU A 240 -0.44 13.37 6.32
CA GLU A 240 0.04 12.29 7.15
C GLU A 240 0.27 11.03 6.30
N HIS A 241 1.42 10.37 6.48
CA HIS A 241 1.81 9.14 5.76
C HIS A 241 1.94 9.27 4.24
N TYR A 242 2.13 10.49 3.71
CA TYR A 242 2.33 10.73 2.28
C TYR A 242 3.23 9.67 1.62
N PHE A 243 4.47 9.53 2.13
CA PHE A 243 5.46 8.62 1.57
C PHE A 243 5.04 7.15 1.63
N THR A 244 4.46 6.71 2.75
CA THR A 244 4.07 5.31 2.93
C THR A 244 2.94 4.94 1.97
N VAL A 245 1.93 5.79 1.80
CA VAL A 245 0.83 5.55 0.86
C VAL A 245 1.32 5.58 -0.58
N THR A 246 2.09 6.60 -0.99
CA THR A 246 2.54 6.70 -2.38
C THR A 246 3.49 5.57 -2.76
N ASN A 247 4.41 5.18 -1.87
CA ASN A 247 5.34 4.09 -2.14
C ASN A 247 4.62 2.75 -2.16
N LEU A 248 3.66 2.51 -1.25
CA LEU A 248 2.83 1.30 -1.29
C LEU A 248 2.06 1.24 -2.60
N ILE A 249 1.32 2.29 -2.99
CA ILE A 249 0.59 2.31 -4.27
C ILE A 249 1.53 2.04 -5.45
N ALA A 250 2.73 2.63 -5.47
CA ALA A 250 3.71 2.40 -6.52
C ALA A 250 4.14 0.92 -6.60
N LEU A 251 4.51 0.31 -5.47
CA LEU A 251 4.85 -1.12 -5.39
C LEU A 251 3.70 -2.01 -5.89
N LEU A 252 2.48 -1.71 -5.45
CA LEU A 252 1.28 -2.42 -5.88
C LEU A 252 1.10 -2.34 -7.41
N LEU A 253 1.20 -1.14 -7.99
CA LEU A 253 1.04 -0.96 -9.45
C LEU A 253 2.20 -1.58 -10.26
N ASP A 254 3.43 -1.56 -9.73
CA ASP A 254 4.58 -2.22 -10.37
C ASP A 254 4.44 -3.74 -10.38
N SER A 255 3.81 -4.32 -9.35
CA SER A 255 3.57 -5.76 -9.26
C SER A 255 2.68 -6.29 -10.40
N ILE A 256 1.80 -5.44 -10.94
CA ILE A 256 0.84 -5.76 -12.00
C ILE A 256 1.52 -5.77 -13.39
N LYS A 257 2.55 -4.94 -13.59
CA LYS A 257 3.13 -4.65 -14.93
C LYS A 257 3.65 -5.90 -15.65
N GLU A 258 4.31 -6.81 -14.95
CA GLU A 258 4.98 -7.97 -15.56
C GLU A 258 4.03 -9.09 -15.98
N ASN A 259 2.86 -9.19 -15.36
CA ASN A 259 1.84 -10.22 -15.64
C ASN A 259 0.52 -9.61 -16.11
N PHE A 260 0.60 -8.45 -16.78
CA PHE A 260 -0.55 -7.60 -17.08
C PHE A 260 -1.69 -8.34 -17.81
N SER A 261 -1.36 -9.27 -18.72
CA SER A 261 -2.33 -10.09 -19.45
C SER A 261 -3.24 -10.92 -18.54
N ASN A 262 -2.67 -11.49 -17.47
CA ASN A 262 -3.40 -12.30 -16.49
C ASN A 262 -4.16 -11.41 -15.49
N PHE A 263 -3.57 -10.28 -15.11
CA PHE A 263 -4.13 -9.38 -14.10
C PHE A 263 -5.23 -8.45 -14.62
N LYS A 264 -5.33 -8.22 -15.94
CA LYS A 264 -6.31 -7.31 -16.55
C LYS A 264 -7.77 -7.56 -16.11
N LYS A 265 -8.11 -8.82 -15.77
CA LYS A 265 -9.47 -9.23 -15.35
C LYS A 265 -9.66 -9.37 -13.85
N ILE A 266 -8.57 -9.38 -13.07
CA ILE A 266 -8.59 -9.75 -11.64
C ILE A 266 -8.32 -8.52 -10.77
N VAL A 267 -7.61 -7.51 -11.30
CA VAL A 267 -7.33 -6.27 -10.56
C VAL A 267 -8.63 -5.54 -10.26
N ILE A 268 -8.86 -5.27 -8.97
CA ILE A 268 -9.95 -4.41 -8.52
C ILE A 268 -9.42 -2.98 -8.50
N TRP A 269 -9.87 -2.20 -9.48
CA TRP A 269 -9.40 -0.84 -9.68
C TRP A 269 -10.06 0.17 -8.73
N PRO A 270 -9.38 1.29 -8.42
CA PRO A 270 -9.93 2.36 -7.62
C PRO A 270 -11.30 2.85 -8.10
N THR A 271 -12.19 3.12 -7.13
CA THR A 271 -13.47 3.77 -7.41
C THR A 271 -13.27 5.22 -7.86
N SER A 272 -14.27 5.80 -8.54
CA SER A 272 -14.23 7.21 -8.95
C SER A 272 -14.06 8.15 -7.76
N THR A 273 -14.71 7.86 -6.62
CA THR A 273 -14.55 8.62 -5.37
C THR A 273 -13.12 8.56 -4.82
N ALA A 274 -12.51 7.37 -4.78
CA ALA A 274 -11.14 7.23 -4.33
C ALA A 274 -10.16 7.99 -5.23
N LEU A 275 -10.33 7.90 -6.55
CA LEU A 275 -9.54 8.67 -7.52
C LEU A 275 -9.75 10.18 -7.38
N LYS A 276 -10.97 10.62 -7.06
CA LYS A 276 -11.29 12.02 -6.81
C LYS A 276 -10.57 12.55 -5.57
N ASN A 277 -10.57 11.79 -4.47
CA ASN A 277 -9.81 12.16 -3.26
C ASN A 277 -8.31 12.28 -3.56
N PHE A 278 -7.77 11.34 -4.33
CA PHE A 278 -6.37 11.38 -4.76
C PHE A 278 -6.08 12.57 -5.69
N LEU A 279 -7.03 12.92 -6.57
CA LEU A 279 -6.95 14.10 -7.44
C LEU A 279 -6.99 15.41 -6.66
N LEU A 280 -7.81 15.51 -5.61
CA LEU A 280 -7.85 16.70 -4.76
C LEU A 280 -6.48 17.00 -4.14
N ILE A 281 -5.74 15.96 -3.74
CA ILE A 281 -4.37 16.13 -3.25
C ILE A 281 -3.44 16.62 -4.36
N LEU A 282 -3.55 16.08 -5.58
CA LEU A 282 -2.79 16.59 -6.73
C LEU A 282 -3.05 18.10 -6.92
N ARG A 283 -4.31 18.54 -6.83
CA ARG A 283 -4.66 19.97 -6.95
C ARG A 283 -4.01 20.81 -5.87
N VAL A 284 -4.05 20.36 -4.62
CA VAL A 284 -3.47 21.07 -3.47
C VAL A 284 -1.96 21.23 -3.65
N TYR A 285 -1.23 20.16 -3.93
CA TYR A 285 0.21 20.23 -4.19
C TYR A 285 0.57 20.94 -5.49
N THR A 286 -0.36 21.08 -6.43
CA THR A 286 -0.19 21.93 -7.61
C THR A 286 -0.29 23.42 -7.27
N LYS A 287 -1.16 23.79 -6.32
CA LYS A 287 -1.30 25.18 -5.85
C LYS A 287 -0.14 25.61 -4.95
N TRP A 288 0.34 24.72 -4.08
CA TRP A 288 1.33 25.05 -3.07
C TRP A 288 2.76 25.02 -3.61
N ARG A 289 3.50 26.11 -3.38
CA ARG A 289 4.93 26.17 -3.69
C ARG A 289 5.72 25.29 -2.72
N GLY A 290 6.71 24.58 -3.24
CA GLY A 290 7.56 23.68 -2.46
C GLY A 290 7.19 22.20 -2.57
N TYR A 291 5.99 21.87 -3.07
CA TYR A 291 5.47 20.50 -3.17
C TYR A 291 5.58 19.90 -4.58
N GLN A 292 6.50 20.42 -5.40
CA GLN A 292 6.62 19.97 -6.79
C GLN A 292 7.03 18.50 -6.89
N VAL A 293 7.77 17.97 -5.91
CA VAL A 293 8.15 16.56 -5.86
C VAL A 293 6.91 15.70 -5.63
N GLU A 294 6.12 16.06 -4.62
CA GLU A 294 4.93 15.34 -4.21
C GLU A 294 3.85 15.36 -5.29
N ARG A 295 3.61 16.54 -5.87
CA ARG A 295 2.75 16.72 -7.04
C ARG A 295 3.16 15.79 -8.18
N ASN A 296 4.45 15.74 -8.50
CA ASN A 296 4.96 14.93 -9.60
C ASN A 296 4.81 13.44 -9.31
N SER A 297 5.08 12.99 -8.08
CA SER A 297 4.89 11.61 -7.66
C SER A 297 3.42 11.17 -7.78
N ILE A 298 2.47 12.03 -7.38
CA ILE A 298 1.04 11.73 -7.53
C ILE A 298 0.65 11.65 -9.00
N LEU A 299 1.10 12.58 -9.85
CA LEU A 299 0.83 12.52 -11.29
C LEU A 299 1.45 11.27 -11.93
N ALA A 300 2.65 10.86 -11.49
CA ALA A 300 3.29 9.63 -11.95
C ALA A 300 2.46 8.39 -11.59
N ILE A 301 1.83 8.35 -10.42
CA ILE A 301 0.88 7.30 -10.03
C ILE A 301 -0.34 7.31 -10.96
N PHE A 302 -0.94 8.48 -11.23
CA PHE A 302 -2.03 8.59 -12.21
C PHE A 302 -1.61 8.07 -13.59
N LEU A 303 -0.44 8.47 -14.09
CA LEU A 303 0.13 7.98 -15.34
C LEU A 303 0.32 6.47 -15.34
N LYS A 304 0.79 5.89 -14.23
CA LYS A 304 0.95 4.46 -14.10
C LYS A 304 -0.40 3.75 -14.19
N ILE A 305 -1.42 4.25 -13.48
CA ILE A 305 -2.79 3.74 -13.59
C ILE A 305 -3.28 3.84 -15.03
N LEU A 306 -3.10 4.98 -15.70
CA LEU A 306 -3.48 5.16 -17.10
C LEU A 306 -2.83 4.15 -18.04
N SER A 307 -1.55 3.85 -17.82
CA SER A 307 -0.79 2.89 -18.62
C SER A 307 -1.24 1.43 -18.43
N LEU A 308 -1.82 1.12 -17.26
CA LEU A 308 -2.29 -0.22 -16.91
C LEU A 308 -3.81 -0.38 -17.05
N HIS A 309 -4.61 0.68 -17.05
CA HIS A 309 -6.07 0.54 -16.93
C HIS A 309 -6.79 0.54 -18.30
N PRO A 310 -7.63 -0.47 -18.61
CA PRO A 310 -8.38 -0.55 -19.85
C PRO A 310 -9.73 0.21 -19.87
N LEU A 311 -10.32 0.59 -18.73
CA LEU A 311 -11.64 1.25 -18.65
C LEU A 311 -11.60 2.63 -17.96
N LEU A 312 -11.59 3.70 -18.75
CA LEU A 312 -11.31 5.08 -18.32
C LEU A 312 -12.49 5.88 -17.78
N SER A 313 -13.67 5.28 -17.72
CA SER A 313 -14.89 5.94 -17.23
C SER A 313 -14.70 6.55 -15.84
N ASN A 314 -13.97 5.87 -14.96
CA ASN A 314 -13.73 6.35 -13.59
C ASN A 314 -12.84 7.59 -13.54
N LEU A 315 -11.91 7.74 -14.49
CA LEU A 315 -11.00 8.88 -14.55
C LEU A 315 -11.64 10.12 -15.18
N ASN A 316 -12.56 9.92 -16.12
CA ASN A 316 -13.40 10.99 -16.64
C ASN A 316 -14.37 11.48 -15.55
N THR A 317 -15.01 10.57 -14.82
CA THR A 317 -15.97 10.92 -13.76
C THR A 317 -15.32 11.54 -12.53
N CYS A 318 -14.07 11.22 -12.18
CA CYS A 318 -13.40 11.85 -11.05
C CYS A 318 -12.90 13.28 -11.34
N GLY A 319 -12.94 13.72 -12.60
CA GLY A 319 -12.51 15.06 -13.02
C GLY A 319 -11.05 15.16 -13.47
N PHE A 320 -10.29 14.05 -13.48
CA PHE A 320 -8.88 14.05 -13.87
C PHE A 320 -8.67 14.50 -15.32
N ALA A 321 -9.54 14.09 -16.25
CA ALA A 321 -9.46 14.50 -17.65
C ALA A 321 -9.58 16.03 -17.83
N ASN A 322 -10.43 16.68 -17.03
CA ASN A 322 -10.59 18.13 -17.06
C ASN A 322 -9.33 18.84 -16.55
N ASP A 323 -8.74 18.35 -15.46
CA ASP A 323 -7.50 18.92 -14.93
C ASP A 323 -6.32 18.68 -15.86
N LEU A 324 -6.26 17.51 -16.50
CA LEU A 324 -5.27 17.20 -17.53
C LEU A 324 -5.35 18.16 -18.72
N ALA A 325 -6.55 18.36 -19.27
CA ALA A 325 -6.79 19.28 -20.38
C ALA A 325 -6.47 20.74 -19.99
N LEU A 326 -6.79 21.15 -18.76
CA LEU A 326 -6.47 22.47 -18.24
C LEU A 326 -4.96 22.68 -18.04
N LEU A 327 -4.30 21.78 -17.33
CA LEU A 327 -2.91 21.95 -16.88
C LEU A 327 -1.90 21.73 -18.02
N SER A 328 -2.21 20.87 -19.00
CA SER A 328 -1.30 20.59 -20.13
C SER A 328 -0.96 21.81 -20.97
N VAL A 329 -1.88 22.78 -21.04
CA VAL A 329 -1.73 24.05 -21.78
C VAL A 329 -1.81 25.29 -20.89
N ALA A 330 -1.72 25.11 -19.56
CA ALA A 330 -1.88 26.18 -18.58
C ALA A 330 -0.90 27.33 -18.79
N THR A 331 0.32 27.03 -19.18
CA THR A 331 1.35 28.05 -19.43
C THR A 331 1.07 28.89 -20.68
N GLU A 332 0.39 28.31 -21.69
CA GLU A 332 0.12 28.95 -22.97
C GLU A 332 -1.20 29.71 -22.97
N MET A 333 -2.20 29.15 -22.31
CA MET A 333 -3.58 29.64 -22.32
C MET A 333 -3.96 30.38 -21.03
N GLY A 334 -3.14 30.25 -19.98
CA GLY A 334 -3.46 30.73 -18.65
C GLY A 334 -4.50 29.86 -17.93
N THR A 335 -4.70 30.12 -16.65
CA THR A 335 -5.61 29.36 -15.77
C THR A 335 -6.66 30.24 -15.10
N ALA A 336 -6.82 31.49 -15.55
CA ALA A 336 -7.80 32.43 -15.01
C ALA A 336 -9.23 31.86 -15.08
N GLY A 337 -10.00 32.07 -14.01
CA GLY A 337 -11.38 31.55 -13.91
C GLY A 337 -11.48 30.04 -13.66
N THR A 338 -10.40 29.40 -13.22
CA THR A 338 -10.38 27.97 -12.84
C THR A 338 -9.82 27.79 -11.44
N TRP A 339 -9.93 26.56 -10.89
CA TRP A 339 -9.28 26.20 -9.63
C TRP A 339 -7.77 26.45 -9.67
N ALA A 340 -7.14 26.34 -10.84
CA ALA A 340 -5.70 26.50 -11.03
C ALA A 340 -5.26 27.97 -11.23
N SER A 341 -6.13 28.95 -10.98
CA SER A 341 -5.86 30.38 -11.23
C SER A 341 -4.62 30.94 -10.53
N THR A 342 -4.20 30.35 -9.40
CA THR A 342 -2.99 30.73 -8.65
C THR A 342 -1.77 29.87 -8.98
N VAL A 343 -1.91 28.86 -9.85
CA VAL A 343 -0.84 27.94 -10.20
C VAL A 343 0.13 28.62 -11.16
N THR A 344 1.42 28.58 -10.83
CA THR A 344 2.49 29.14 -11.65
C THR A 344 3.54 28.08 -11.95
N PHE A 345 3.86 27.86 -13.21
CA PHE A 345 4.93 26.95 -13.63
C PHE A 345 6.24 27.75 -13.76
N LEU A 346 7.27 27.28 -13.08
CA LEU A 346 8.62 27.81 -13.12
C LEU A 346 9.45 27.07 -14.18
N PRO A 347 10.50 27.69 -14.72
CA PRO A 347 11.38 27.06 -15.69
C PRO A 347 12.45 26.19 -15.02
N ASP A 348 12.00 25.33 -14.10
CA ASP A 348 12.83 24.35 -13.41
C ASP A 348 12.55 22.93 -13.88
N GLU A 349 13.39 21.99 -13.45
CA GLU A 349 13.28 20.57 -13.85
C GLU A 349 11.97 19.94 -13.37
N ARG A 350 11.47 20.33 -12.19
CA ARG A 350 10.30 19.69 -11.58
C ARG A 350 9.02 20.10 -12.30
N ASP A 351 8.86 21.37 -12.65
CA ASP A 351 7.72 21.85 -13.43
C ASP A 351 7.82 21.45 -14.91
N TYR A 352 9.03 21.30 -15.44
CA TYR A 352 9.24 20.67 -16.75
C TYR A 352 8.75 19.22 -16.76
N GLU A 353 9.18 18.40 -15.80
CA GLU A 353 8.75 17.00 -15.71
C GLU A 353 7.24 16.88 -15.47
N PHE A 354 6.65 17.77 -14.68
CA PHE A 354 5.21 17.84 -14.51
C PHE A 354 4.49 18.07 -15.84
N LYS A 355 4.91 19.09 -16.59
CA LYS A 355 4.30 19.41 -17.88
C LYS A 355 4.51 18.31 -18.91
N ARG A 356 5.71 17.72 -18.94
CA ARG A 356 6.06 16.57 -19.77
C ARG A 356 5.13 15.39 -19.49
N MET A 357 4.90 15.07 -18.21
CA MET A 357 3.97 14.02 -17.76
C MET A 357 2.51 14.30 -18.17
N LEU A 358 2.06 15.55 -18.10
CA LEU A 358 0.73 15.94 -18.58
C LEU A 358 0.59 15.72 -20.09
N LEU A 359 1.58 16.08 -20.90
CA LEU A 359 1.54 15.81 -22.34
C LEU A 359 1.56 14.30 -22.64
N ILE A 360 2.35 13.52 -21.91
CA ILE A 360 2.36 12.05 -22.03
C ILE A 360 0.99 11.46 -21.67
N ALA A 361 0.31 11.97 -20.64
CA ALA A 361 -1.03 11.53 -20.27
C ALA A 361 -2.05 11.79 -21.40
N LEU A 362 -1.97 12.94 -22.09
CA LEU A 362 -2.79 13.21 -23.28
C LEU A 362 -2.52 12.21 -24.42
N CYS A 363 -1.28 11.76 -24.60
CA CYS A 363 -0.94 10.75 -25.60
C CYS A 363 -1.56 9.39 -25.27
N LEU A 364 -1.42 8.95 -24.02
CA LEU A 364 -1.88 7.63 -23.58
C LEU A 364 -3.38 7.43 -23.76
N LYS A 365 -4.16 8.52 -23.79
CA LYS A 365 -5.63 8.50 -23.79
C LYS A 365 -6.27 9.33 -24.91
N SER A 366 -5.58 9.45 -26.04
CA SER A 366 -6.04 10.23 -27.19
C SER A 366 -7.39 9.83 -27.78
N ARG A 367 -7.89 8.63 -27.46
CA ARG A 367 -9.18 8.11 -27.95
C ARG A 367 -10.31 8.22 -26.92
N ASP A 368 -10.00 8.51 -25.66
CA ASP A 368 -10.95 8.35 -24.55
C ASP A 368 -11.31 9.68 -23.85
N ILE A 369 -10.58 10.75 -24.16
CA ILE A 369 -10.87 12.10 -23.65
C ILE A 369 -11.98 12.72 -24.50
N ASP A 370 -12.96 13.33 -23.83
CA ASP A 370 -14.03 14.07 -24.49
C ASP A 370 -13.47 15.22 -25.36
N LEU A 371 -13.78 15.19 -26.65
CA LEU A 371 -13.36 16.20 -27.62
C LEU A 371 -13.92 17.59 -27.29
N ASN A 372 -15.13 17.68 -26.74
CA ASN A 372 -15.72 18.96 -26.33
C ASN A 372 -14.97 19.58 -25.15
N LEU A 373 -14.49 18.75 -24.23
CA LEU A 373 -13.63 19.17 -23.14
C LEU A 373 -12.30 19.74 -23.69
N LEU A 374 -11.67 19.07 -24.65
CA LEU A 374 -10.42 19.55 -25.28
C LEU A 374 -10.60 20.90 -25.99
N LYS A 375 -11.74 21.09 -26.70
CA LYS A 375 -12.10 22.37 -27.32
C LYS A 375 -12.31 23.46 -26.27
N THR A 376 -13.12 23.17 -25.25
CA THR A 376 -13.43 24.13 -24.16
C THR A 376 -12.17 24.58 -23.43
N ARG A 377 -11.23 23.66 -23.20
CA ARG A 377 -9.93 23.95 -22.57
C ARG A 377 -8.87 24.46 -23.54
N LYS A 378 -9.21 24.66 -24.81
CA LYS A 378 -8.33 25.21 -25.86
C LYS A 378 -7.01 24.44 -25.97
N VAL A 379 -7.07 23.12 -25.89
CA VAL A 379 -5.88 22.25 -25.92
C VAL A 379 -5.15 22.37 -27.25
N ILE A 380 -5.84 22.30 -28.39
CA ILE A 380 -5.22 22.45 -29.72
C ILE A 380 -4.56 23.84 -29.88
N PRO A 381 -5.23 24.98 -29.61
CA PRO A 381 -4.58 26.29 -29.60
C PRO A 381 -3.35 26.37 -28.68
N GLY A 382 -3.42 25.77 -27.49
CA GLY A 382 -2.30 25.74 -26.55
C GLY A 382 -1.12 24.94 -27.07
N LEU A 383 -1.34 23.74 -27.61
CA LEU A 383 -0.29 22.93 -28.25
C LEU A 383 0.34 23.66 -29.44
N LEU A 384 -0.47 24.37 -30.24
CA LEU A 384 0.03 25.20 -31.33
C LEU A 384 0.93 26.34 -30.83
N ARG A 385 0.64 26.93 -29.67
CA ARG A 385 1.52 27.93 -29.04
C ARG A 385 2.83 27.32 -28.54
N ILE A 386 2.82 26.10 -28.00
CA ILE A 386 4.05 25.37 -27.63
C ILE A 386 4.98 25.24 -28.85
N ILE A 387 4.41 24.94 -30.02
CA ILE A 387 5.19 24.79 -31.25
C ILE A 387 5.35 26.09 -32.02
N THR A 388 4.97 27.27 -31.53
CA THR A 388 5.15 28.52 -32.31
C THR A 388 6.39 29.27 -31.80
N PRO A 389 7.40 29.53 -32.64
CA PRO A 389 8.59 30.27 -32.21
C PRO A 389 8.25 31.66 -31.68
N GLY A 390 8.88 32.07 -30.56
CA GLY A 390 8.73 33.43 -30.02
C GLY A 390 7.45 33.69 -29.21
N MET A 391 6.52 32.73 -29.14
CA MET A 391 5.40 32.75 -28.17
C MET A 391 5.75 32.03 -26.85
N ASN A 392 7.05 31.89 -26.59
CA ASN A 392 7.60 30.95 -25.63
C ASN A 392 7.37 31.39 -24.17
N ILE A 393 6.95 30.42 -23.38
CA ILE A 393 7.03 30.39 -21.90
C ILE A 393 8.50 30.21 -21.50
N PRO A 394 8.92 30.61 -20.29
CA PRO A 394 10.33 30.72 -19.88
C PRO A 394 11.16 29.41 -19.83
N TRP A 395 10.81 28.34 -20.55
CA TRP A 395 11.56 27.08 -20.55
C TRP A 395 12.99 27.25 -21.06
N ARG A 396 13.92 26.53 -20.42
CA ARG A 396 15.28 26.37 -20.93
C ARG A 396 15.25 25.70 -22.31
N PRO A 397 16.19 25.99 -23.22
CA PRO A 397 16.21 25.43 -24.58
C PRO A 397 16.05 23.90 -24.62
N ASP A 398 16.75 23.17 -23.75
CA ASP A 398 16.71 21.70 -23.72
C ASP A 398 15.32 21.17 -23.31
N PHE A 399 14.71 21.79 -22.30
CA PHE A 399 13.35 21.47 -21.84
C PHE A 399 12.31 21.79 -22.91
N TYR A 400 12.47 22.94 -23.56
CA TYR A 400 11.59 23.35 -24.65
C TYR A 400 11.63 22.35 -25.81
N CYS A 401 12.80 21.88 -26.23
CA CYS A 401 12.93 20.84 -27.25
C CYS A 401 12.18 19.55 -26.90
N GLY A 402 12.21 19.12 -25.63
CA GLY A 402 11.45 17.97 -25.14
C GLY A 402 9.93 18.18 -25.22
N LEU A 403 9.46 19.34 -24.75
CA LEU A 403 8.03 19.70 -24.82
C LEU A 403 7.54 19.86 -26.26
N LEU A 404 8.36 20.43 -27.14
CA LEU A 404 8.06 20.63 -28.56
C LEU A 404 7.76 19.28 -29.24
N ARG A 405 8.64 18.29 -29.05
CA ARG A 405 8.46 16.94 -29.62
C ARG A 405 7.17 16.29 -29.14
N LEU A 406 6.88 16.38 -27.84
CA LEU A 406 5.64 15.84 -27.29
C LEU A 406 4.42 16.58 -27.81
N ALA A 407 4.45 17.90 -27.92
CA ALA A 407 3.34 18.68 -28.44
C ALA A 407 3.01 18.33 -29.89
N PHE A 408 4.03 18.14 -30.75
CA PHE A 408 3.83 17.62 -32.11
C PHE A 408 3.16 16.25 -32.11
N TYR A 409 3.63 15.33 -31.27
CA TYR A 409 3.07 13.99 -31.20
C TYR A 409 1.63 14.00 -30.69
N VAL A 410 1.33 14.79 -29.65
CA VAL A 410 -0.04 14.99 -29.15
C VAL A 410 -0.93 15.56 -30.27
N LEU A 411 -0.49 16.64 -30.94
CA LEU A 411 -1.24 17.23 -32.05
C LEU A 411 -1.58 16.17 -33.10
N GLN A 412 -0.58 15.40 -33.54
CA GLN A 412 -0.77 14.33 -34.53
C GLN A 412 -1.86 13.34 -34.13
N LEU A 413 -1.94 12.95 -32.85
CA LEU A 413 -2.96 12.02 -32.36
C LEU A 413 -4.39 12.60 -32.40
N TYR A 414 -4.54 13.92 -32.28
CA TYR A 414 -5.85 14.58 -32.24
C TYR A 414 -6.23 15.28 -33.55
N LEU A 415 -5.32 15.39 -34.53
CA LEU A 415 -5.55 16.11 -35.80
C LEU A 415 -6.79 15.61 -36.55
N GLU A 416 -6.97 14.30 -36.63
CA GLU A 416 -8.13 13.71 -37.34
C GLU A 416 -9.46 14.06 -36.65
N GLN A 417 -9.46 14.10 -35.32
CA GLN A 417 -10.65 14.29 -34.49
C GLN A 417 -10.99 15.77 -34.28
N LEU A 418 -10.00 16.67 -34.37
CA LEU A 418 -10.11 18.11 -34.10
C LEU A 418 -9.58 18.96 -35.26
N SER A 419 -9.76 18.49 -36.50
CA SER A 419 -9.25 19.14 -37.72
C SER A 419 -9.76 20.58 -37.90
N SER A 420 -11.04 20.83 -37.62
CA SER A 420 -11.64 22.18 -37.67
C SER A 420 -10.96 23.13 -36.70
N GLU A 421 -10.73 22.70 -35.46
CA GLU A 421 -10.06 23.49 -34.43
C GLU A 421 -8.61 23.79 -34.85
N PHE A 422 -7.91 22.80 -35.40
CA PHE A 422 -6.55 22.96 -35.90
C PHE A 422 -6.46 23.98 -37.05
N MET A 423 -7.35 23.88 -38.03
CA MET A 423 -7.40 24.81 -39.17
C MET A 423 -7.75 26.23 -38.73
N ASN A 424 -8.74 26.39 -37.85
CA ASN A 424 -9.17 27.70 -37.36
C ASN A 424 -8.08 28.45 -36.57
N ASN A 425 -7.08 27.74 -36.05
CA ASN A 425 -5.98 28.31 -35.29
C ASN A 425 -4.68 28.47 -36.11
N ASN A 426 -4.78 28.44 -37.45
CA ASN A 426 -3.65 28.54 -38.38
C ASN A 426 -2.60 27.43 -38.20
N GLY A 427 -3.06 26.22 -37.86
CA GLY A 427 -2.21 25.06 -37.63
C GLY A 427 -1.17 24.81 -38.74
N PRO A 428 -1.55 24.72 -40.03
CA PRO A 428 -0.62 24.47 -41.12
C PRO A 428 0.51 25.51 -41.22
N VAL A 429 0.18 26.79 -41.05
CA VAL A 429 1.16 27.89 -41.12
C VAL A 429 2.15 27.79 -39.97
N ARG A 430 1.68 27.50 -38.75
CA ARG A 430 2.55 27.37 -37.57
C ARG A 430 3.48 26.17 -37.65
N ILE A 431 3.02 25.05 -38.25
CA ILE A 431 3.89 23.89 -38.50
C ILE A 431 4.93 24.21 -39.58
N ALA A 432 4.53 24.88 -40.66
CA ALA A 432 5.44 25.24 -41.75
C ALA A 432 6.57 26.20 -41.33
N GLN A 433 6.41 26.94 -40.22
CA GLN A 433 7.49 27.77 -39.67
C GLN A 433 8.65 26.97 -39.05
N TRP A 434 8.50 25.65 -38.89
CA TRP A 434 9.53 24.74 -38.37
C TRP A 434 10.11 23.77 -39.40
N LEU A 435 9.49 23.65 -40.57
CA LEU A 435 9.99 22.91 -41.72
C LEU A 435 10.90 23.82 -42.55
#